data_AF-S0F433-F1
#
_entry.id   AF-S0F433-F1
#
_cell.length_a   1.000
_cell.length_b   1.000
_cell.length_c   1.000
_cell.angle_alpha   90.00
_cell.angle_beta   90.00
_cell.angle_gamma   90.00
#
_symmetry.space_group_name_H-M   'P 1'
#
loop_
_entity.id
_entity.type
_entity.pdbx_description
1 polymer ?
#
loop_
_entity_poly.entity_id
_entity_poly.type
_entity_poly.pdbx_seq_one_letter_code
_entity_poly.pdbx_strand_id
1 'polypeptide(L)'
;MAKCAEIGVKGLKIDFFHTENLFTVRLMEEILKDAAKEKLMVIFHGVNKPAGESFKYPNLLAKEAVRGLECVGGESSWAPGPAWPFHNTVLPFTRWLAGPADYTPLNFRAFCPEAVTFTHQLASIYMFTSPMLILAADMEDMLKCPGRRFIEEVPVVWDENYVLPESKIGNLAAIARKKGDIWYLSVLNGEQEKSVSLNLNFLPEGKYKMVIAYDKGRKEILMDTKTIKSL
;
A
#
# COMPACT_ATOMS: atom_id res chain seq x y z
N MET A 1 -20.70 -19.19 -1.96
CA MET A 1 -19.28 -19.45 -2.27
C MET A 1 -19.13 -20.51 -3.36
N ALA A 2 -19.70 -21.71 -3.22
CA ALA A 2 -19.66 -22.75 -4.27
C ALA A 2 -20.05 -22.22 -5.68
N LYS A 3 -21.18 -21.51 -5.80
CA LYS A 3 -21.59 -20.88 -7.08
C LYS A 3 -20.54 -19.90 -7.63
N CYS A 4 -19.85 -19.14 -6.77
CA CYS A 4 -18.78 -18.24 -7.21
C CYS A 4 -17.59 -19.03 -7.77
N ALA A 5 -17.19 -20.09 -7.07
CA ALA A 5 -16.11 -20.96 -7.51
C ALA A 5 -16.44 -21.68 -8.82
N GLU A 6 -17.68 -22.17 -8.97
CA GLU A 6 -18.19 -22.84 -10.18
C GLU A 6 -18.07 -21.96 -11.42
N ILE A 7 -18.37 -20.66 -11.30
CA ILE A 7 -18.23 -19.69 -12.40
C ILE A 7 -16.82 -19.11 -12.53
N GLY A 8 -15.85 -19.59 -11.76
CA GLY A 8 -14.44 -19.24 -11.88
C GLY A 8 -13.95 -18.03 -11.06
N VAL A 9 -14.77 -17.47 -10.17
CA VAL A 9 -14.34 -16.41 -9.22
C VAL A 9 -13.18 -16.93 -8.37
N LYS A 10 -12.18 -16.07 -8.12
CA LYS A 10 -10.98 -16.43 -7.34
C LYS A 10 -10.91 -15.77 -5.97
N GLY A 11 -11.71 -14.75 -5.73
CA GLY A 11 -11.77 -14.12 -4.43
C GLY A 11 -12.99 -13.23 -4.24
N LEU A 12 -13.20 -12.85 -2.99
CA LEU A 12 -14.36 -12.08 -2.53
C LEU A 12 -13.86 -10.85 -1.77
N LYS A 13 -14.45 -9.70 -2.05
CA LYS A 13 -14.35 -8.51 -1.19
C LYS A 13 -15.69 -8.35 -0.48
N ILE A 14 -15.69 -8.53 0.83
CA ILE A 14 -16.91 -8.56 1.66
C ILE A 14 -16.83 -7.41 2.66
N ASP A 15 -17.93 -6.68 2.81
CA ASP A 15 -17.95 -5.38 3.47
C ASP A 15 -18.97 -5.32 4.60
N PHE A 16 -18.90 -4.25 5.40
CA PHE A 16 -19.88 -3.81 6.39
C PHE A 16 -20.01 -4.71 7.63
N PHE A 17 -18.89 -4.92 8.33
CA PHE A 17 -18.82 -5.55 9.64
C PHE A 17 -18.82 -4.50 10.76
N HIS A 18 -19.99 -4.01 11.13
CA HIS A 18 -20.16 -2.81 11.97
C HIS A 18 -19.74 -2.92 13.45
N THR A 19 -19.28 -4.07 13.94
CA THR A 19 -18.90 -4.25 15.36
C THR A 19 -17.74 -5.23 15.54
N GLU A 20 -16.95 -5.06 16.59
CA GLU A 20 -15.85 -5.98 16.94
C GLU A 20 -16.26 -7.06 17.97
N ASN A 21 -17.57 -7.31 18.11
CA ASN A 21 -18.06 -8.26 19.10
C ASN A 21 -17.74 -9.72 18.68
N LEU A 22 -17.89 -10.64 19.63
CA LEU A 22 -17.59 -12.06 19.42
C LEU A 22 -18.39 -12.67 18.27
N PHE A 23 -19.63 -12.23 18.05
CA PHE A 23 -20.45 -12.72 16.95
C PHE A 23 -19.85 -12.34 15.60
N THR A 24 -19.51 -11.06 15.41
CA THR A 24 -18.94 -10.56 14.15
C THR A 24 -17.57 -11.17 13.87
N VAL A 25 -16.73 -11.33 14.90
CA VAL A 25 -15.44 -12.02 14.76
C VAL A 25 -15.64 -13.48 14.33
N ARG A 26 -16.58 -14.22 14.96
CA ARG A 26 -16.89 -15.59 14.57
C ARG A 26 -17.46 -15.67 13.15
N LEU A 27 -18.31 -14.73 12.76
CA LEU A 27 -18.86 -14.67 11.41
C LEU A 27 -17.73 -14.53 10.36
N MET A 28 -16.77 -13.62 10.58
CA MET A 28 -15.61 -13.50 9.68
C MET A 28 -14.78 -14.77 9.64
N GLU A 29 -14.55 -15.44 10.78
CA GLU A 29 -13.83 -16.72 10.80
C GLU A 29 -14.56 -17.82 10.00
N GLU A 30 -15.89 -17.95 10.14
CA GLU A 30 -16.67 -18.93 9.40
C GLU A 30 -16.68 -18.63 7.89
N ILE A 31 -16.80 -17.35 7.50
CA ILE A 31 -16.64 -16.91 6.10
C ILE A 31 -15.28 -17.34 5.56
N LEU A 32 -14.19 -17.16 6.31
CA LEU A 32 -12.86 -17.57 5.86
C LEU A 32 -12.73 -19.08 5.69
N LYS A 33 -13.30 -19.88 6.62
CA LYS A 33 -13.32 -21.35 6.52
C LYS A 33 -14.10 -21.82 5.30
N ASP A 34 -15.29 -21.27 5.07
CA ASP A 34 -16.12 -21.64 3.93
C ASP A 34 -15.50 -21.20 2.61
N ALA A 35 -14.88 -20.01 2.56
CA ALA A 35 -14.16 -19.55 1.38
C ALA A 35 -12.96 -20.46 1.08
N ALA A 36 -12.23 -20.90 2.11
CA ALA A 36 -11.08 -21.79 1.94
C ALA A 36 -11.49 -23.16 1.36
N LYS A 37 -12.63 -23.74 1.78
CA LYS A 37 -13.17 -25.00 1.21
C LYS A 37 -13.36 -24.89 -0.31
N GLU A 38 -13.81 -23.72 -0.77
CA GLU A 38 -14.05 -23.42 -2.19
C GLU A 38 -12.82 -22.82 -2.90
N LYS A 39 -11.66 -22.77 -2.24
CA LYS A 39 -10.41 -22.17 -2.77
C LYS A 39 -10.57 -20.70 -3.19
N LEU A 40 -11.37 -19.95 -2.44
CA LEU A 40 -11.59 -18.52 -2.62
C LEU A 40 -10.72 -17.71 -1.65
N MET A 41 -10.06 -16.69 -2.18
CA MET A 41 -9.38 -15.66 -1.41
C MET A 41 -10.38 -14.62 -0.88
N VAL A 42 -10.05 -13.91 0.20
CA VAL A 42 -10.94 -12.95 0.85
C VAL A 42 -10.20 -11.66 1.20
N ILE A 43 -10.86 -10.53 0.95
CA ILE A 43 -10.56 -9.22 1.51
C ILE A 43 -11.79 -8.77 2.30
N PHE A 44 -11.59 -8.26 3.51
CA PHE A 44 -12.67 -7.65 4.30
C PHE A 44 -12.58 -6.13 4.29
N HIS A 45 -13.71 -5.45 4.11
CA HIS A 45 -13.89 -3.99 4.25
C HIS A 45 -14.87 -3.67 5.38
N GLY A 46 -14.87 -2.42 5.86
CA GLY A 46 -15.76 -1.99 6.94
C GLY A 46 -15.60 -2.84 8.20
N VAL A 47 -14.34 -3.09 8.60
CA VAL A 47 -13.94 -4.17 9.51
C VAL A 47 -12.91 -3.70 10.53
N ASN A 48 -12.79 -4.42 11.65
CA ASN A 48 -11.75 -4.23 12.65
C ASN A 48 -10.32 -4.40 12.08
N LYS A 49 -9.32 -3.84 12.75
CA LYS A 49 -7.92 -4.05 12.37
C LYS A 49 -7.55 -5.55 12.39
N PRO A 50 -6.59 -6.00 11.56
CA PRO A 50 -6.04 -7.33 11.70
C PRO A 50 -5.36 -7.54 13.06
N ALA A 51 -5.30 -8.80 13.46
CA ALA A 51 -4.75 -9.30 14.72
C ALA A 51 -4.02 -10.65 14.52
N GLY A 52 -3.52 -10.92 13.31
CA GLY A 52 -2.79 -12.15 12.96
C GLY A 52 -3.65 -13.24 12.30
N GLU A 53 -4.89 -12.95 11.92
CA GLU A 53 -5.81 -13.92 11.33
C GLU A 53 -5.28 -14.49 10.00
N SER A 54 -4.49 -13.72 9.24
CA SER A 54 -3.87 -14.18 7.99
C SER A 54 -2.87 -15.33 8.19
N PHE A 55 -2.29 -15.48 9.39
CA PHE A 55 -1.45 -16.63 9.72
C PHE A 55 -2.28 -17.91 9.88
N LYS A 56 -3.45 -17.80 10.52
CA LYS A 56 -4.39 -18.91 10.73
C LYS A 56 -5.17 -19.25 9.45
N TYR A 57 -5.55 -18.22 8.69
CA TYR A 57 -6.36 -18.29 7.48
C TYR A 57 -5.64 -17.60 6.33
N PRO A 58 -4.72 -18.30 5.63
CA PRO A 58 -3.90 -17.68 4.58
C PRO A 58 -4.69 -17.24 3.35
N ASN A 59 -5.96 -17.64 3.23
CA ASN A 59 -6.87 -17.11 2.21
C ASN A 59 -7.41 -15.71 2.55
N LEU A 60 -7.19 -15.17 3.76
CA LEU A 60 -7.39 -13.76 4.07
C LEU A 60 -6.19 -12.95 3.56
N LEU A 61 -6.37 -12.24 2.45
CA LEU A 61 -5.30 -11.47 1.82
C LEU A 61 -5.08 -10.12 2.51
N ALA A 62 -6.15 -9.42 2.84
CA ALA A 62 -6.10 -8.12 3.50
C ALA A 62 -7.41 -7.80 4.22
N LYS A 63 -7.33 -6.87 5.16
CA LYS A 63 -8.49 -6.11 5.66
C LYS A 63 -8.31 -4.66 5.25
N GLU A 64 -9.38 -3.92 5.03
CA GLU A 64 -9.31 -2.46 4.94
C GLU A 64 -8.80 -1.91 6.27
N ALA A 65 -9.72 -1.68 7.22
CA ALA A 65 -9.42 -1.16 8.55
C ALA A 65 -8.44 0.02 8.51
N VAL A 66 -8.57 0.87 7.50
CA VAL A 66 -7.71 2.01 7.21
C VAL A 66 -8.55 3.06 6.51
N ARG A 67 -8.31 4.33 6.82
CA ARG A 67 -8.83 5.44 6.03
C ARG A 67 -8.09 5.46 4.68
N GLY A 68 -8.63 4.77 3.68
CA GLY A 68 -8.06 4.60 2.34
C GLY A 68 -8.33 5.78 1.41
N LEU A 69 -7.88 5.71 0.15
CA LEU A 69 -8.10 6.79 -0.83
C LEU A 69 -9.57 7.03 -1.19
N GLU A 70 -10.47 6.09 -0.89
CA GLU A 70 -11.91 6.31 -1.04
C GLU A 70 -12.46 7.48 -0.21
N CYS A 71 -11.75 7.88 0.85
CA CYS A 71 -12.13 8.99 1.70
C CYS A 71 -11.75 10.37 1.13
N VAL A 72 -11.08 10.44 -0.04
CA VAL A 72 -10.70 11.72 -0.66
C VAL A 72 -11.95 12.48 -1.10
N GLY A 73 -12.06 13.75 -0.69
CA GLY A 73 -13.24 14.59 -0.88
C GLY A 73 -14.26 14.48 0.26
N GLY A 74 -14.09 13.52 1.19
CA GLY A 74 -14.92 13.34 2.37
C GLY A 74 -14.39 14.02 3.64
N GLU A 75 -13.25 14.72 3.57
CA GLU A 75 -12.51 15.27 4.72
C GLU A 75 -13.35 16.26 5.54
N SER A 76 -14.22 17.03 4.88
CA SER A 76 -15.08 18.03 5.49
C SER A 76 -16.47 17.49 5.88
N SER A 77 -16.71 16.19 5.72
CA SER A 77 -18.03 15.58 5.94
C SER A 77 -17.95 14.20 6.60
N TRP A 78 -18.09 13.12 5.83
CA TRP A 78 -18.31 11.76 6.33
C TRP A 78 -17.01 11.00 6.63
N ALA A 79 -15.85 11.48 6.16
CA ALA A 79 -14.54 10.87 6.41
C ALA A 79 -13.50 11.89 6.91
N PRO A 80 -13.77 12.59 8.03
CA PRO A 80 -12.80 13.50 8.61
C PRO A 80 -11.53 12.74 9.01
N GLY A 81 -10.39 13.41 8.90
CA GLY A 81 -9.11 12.80 9.20
C GLY A 81 -7.98 13.81 9.13
N PRO A 82 -6.76 13.39 9.50
CA PRO A 82 -5.60 14.25 9.37
C PRO A 82 -5.26 14.50 7.90
N ALA A 83 -4.41 15.50 7.64
CA ALA A 83 -3.90 15.78 6.31
C ALA A 83 -3.27 14.54 5.66
N TRP A 84 -3.49 14.34 4.35
CA TRP A 84 -3.04 13.16 3.63
C TRP A 84 -1.53 12.86 3.73
N PRO A 85 -0.62 13.86 3.65
CA PRO A 85 0.81 13.60 3.83
C PRO A 85 1.15 13.07 5.23
N PHE A 86 0.52 13.64 6.28
CA PHE A 86 0.67 13.17 7.65
C PHE A 86 0.12 11.74 7.77
N HIS A 87 -1.11 11.50 7.34
CA HIS A 87 -1.76 10.19 7.37
C HIS A 87 -0.88 9.12 6.74
N ASN A 88 -0.41 9.37 5.52
CA ASN A 88 0.36 8.40 4.75
C ASN A 88 1.75 8.13 5.34
N THR A 89 2.31 9.05 6.13
CA THR A 89 3.58 8.85 6.84
C THR A 89 3.41 8.27 8.25
N VAL A 90 2.18 8.14 8.75
CA VAL A 90 1.86 7.44 10.02
C VAL A 90 1.51 5.97 9.78
N LEU A 91 0.76 5.68 8.72
CA LEU A 91 0.21 4.36 8.43
C LEU A 91 1.25 3.21 8.42
N PRO A 92 2.45 3.36 7.81
CA PRO A 92 3.44 2.28 7.75
C PRO A 92 3.92 1.84 9.13
N PHE A 93 3.91 2.75 10.11
CA PHE A 93 4.41 2.53 11.47
C PHE A 93 3.30 2.25 12.49
N THR A 94 2.05 2.15 12.03
CA THR A 94 0.88 1.91 12.89
C THR A 94 0.02 0.80 12.29
N ARG A 95 -0.85 1.12 11.35
CA ARG A 95 -1.80 0.17 10.74
C ARG A 95 -1.10 -1.01 10.06
N TRP A 96 0.04 -0.79 9.40
CA TRP A 96 0.77 -1.88 8.73
C TRP A 96 1.52 -2.80 9.69
N LEU A 97 1.75 -2.40 10.95
CA LEU A 97 2.26 -3.32 11.97
C LEU A 97 1.25 -4.44 12.29
N ALA A 98 -0.04 -4.16 12.12
CA ALA A 98 -1.10 -5.14 12.39
C ALA A 98 -1.27 -6.16 11.25
N GLY A 99 -0.78 -5.86 10.04
CA GLY A 99 -0.92 -6.70 8.86
C GLY A 99 -1.26 -5.91 7.59
N PRO A 100 -1.32 -6.59 6.43
CA PRO A 100 -1.60 -5.95 5.14
C PRO A 100 -2.95 -5.24 5.13
N ALA A 101 -3.08 -4.23 4.27
CA ALA A 101 -4.33 -3.52 4.11
C ALA A 101 -4.66 -3.16 2.66
N ASP A 102 -5.96 -3.13 2.37
CA ASP A 102 -6.48 -2.65 1.10
C ASP A 102 -6.69 -1.12 1.16
N TYR A 103 -5.60 -0.36 1.00
CA TYR A 103 -5.61 1.11 0.98
C TYR A 103 -6.12 1.72 -0.33
N THR A 104 -6.13 0.90 -1.39
CA THR A 104 -6.39 1.27 -2.78
C THR A 104 -5.52 2.43 -3.31
N PRO A 105 -4.17 2.32 -3.29
CA PRO A 105 -3.27 3.41 -3.68
C PRO A 105 -3.35 3.75 -5.18
N LEU A 106 -2.60 4.81 -5.54
CA LEU A 106 -2.39 5.31 -6.91
C LEU A 106 -3.60 6.01 -7.50
N ASN A 107 -3.63 7.34 -7.44
CA ASN A 107 -4.62 8.16 -8.15
C ASN A 107 -3.95 9.41 -8.78
N PHE A 108 -4.20 9.66 -10.06
CA PHE A 108 -3.64 10.79 -10.82
C PHE A 108 -4.69 11.81 -11.28
N ARG A 109 -5.96 11.67 -10.87
CA ARG A 109 -7.07 12.53 -11.32
C ARG A 109 -7.47 13.57 -10.27
N ALA A 110 -8.62 14.23 -10.49
CA ALA A 110 -9.16 15.24 -9.59
C ALA A 110 -9.34 14.75 -8.14
N PHE A 111 -9.62 13.45 -7.96
CA PHE A 111 -9.72 12.80 -6.65
C PHE A 111 -8.36 12.37 -6.06
N CYS A 112 -7.25 12.82 -6.65
CA CYS A 112 -5.93 12.75 -6.02
C CYS A 112 -5.85 13.84 -4.93
N PRO A 113 -5.57 13.49 -3.66
CA PRO A 113 -5.59 14.46 -2.60
C PRO A 113 -4.63 15.61 -2.84
N GLU A 114 -5.08 16.84 -2.56
CA GLU A 114 -4.35 18.04 -3.01
C GLU A 114 -2.96 18.21 -2.41
N ALA A 115 -2.82 17.80 -1.15
CA ALA A 115 -1.58 17.92 -0.41
C ALA A 115 -0.50 16.90 -0.79
N VAL A 116 -0.76 15.94 -1.70
CA VAL A 116 0.23 14.94 -2.13
C VAL A 116 0.55 15.06 -3.62
N THR A 117 1.76 14.65 -3.99
CA THR A 117 2.23 14.66 -5.38
C THR A 117 1.86 13.37 -6.12
N PHE A 118 1.95 13.38 -7.45
CA PHE A 118 1.80 12.16 -8.24
C PHE A 118 2.93 11.15 -7.97
N THR A 119 4.15 11.60 -7.65
CA THR A 119 5.20 10.67 -7.24
C THR A 119 4.91 10.08 -5.85
N HIS A 120 4.30 10.82 -4.93
CA HIS A 120 3.84 10.27 -3.64
C HIS A 120 2.80 9.17 -3.85
N GLN A 121 1.88 9.36 -4.81
CA GLN A 121 0.93 8.32 -5.22
C GLN A 121 1.63 7.11 -5.82
N LEU A 122 2.62 7.32 -6.68
CA LEU A 122 3.42 6.22 -7.24
C LEU A 122 4.21 5.48 -6.15
N ALA A 123 4.85 6.19 -5.23
CA ALA A 123 5.59 5.61 -4.11
C ALA A 123 4.68 4.84 -3.15
N SER A 124 3.40 5.24 -3.02
CA SER A 124 2.44 4.62 -2.10
C SER A 124 2.16 3.15 -2.43
N ILE A 125 2.27 2.72 -3.70
CA ILE A 125 2.07 1.31 -4.10
C ILE A 125 3.16 0.38 -3.55
N TYR A 126 4.34 0.94 -3.24
CA TYR A 126 5.44 0.24 -2.58
C TYR A 126 5.40 0.40 -1.06
N MET A 127 4.86 1.52 -0.57
CA MET A 127 4.76 1.81 0.86
C MET A 127 3.69 0.95 1.54
N PHE A 128 2.52 0.85 0.91
CA PHE A 128 1.33 0.19 1.44
C PHE A 128 1.17 -1.20 0.84
N THR A 129 1.73 -2.20 1.51
CA THR A 129 1.75 -3.58 1.03
C THR A 129 0.40 -4.27 1.21
N SER A 130 -0.02 -5.01 0.17
CA SER A 130 -1.15 -5.92 0.20
C SER A 130 -0.85 -7.12 -0.72
N PRO A 131 -1.11 -8.37 -0.30
CA PRO A 131 -1.05 -9.55 -1.18
C PRO A 131 -1.98 -9.48 -2.39
N MET A 132 -3.02 -8.64 -2.32
CA MET A 132 -3.85 -8.22 -3.45
C MET A 132 -3.84 -6.70 -3.51
N LEU A 133 -2.92 -6.15 -4.28
CA LEU A 133 -2.78 -4.70 -4.44
C LEU A 133 -3.77 -4.19 -5.47
N ILE A 134 -4.79 -3.46 -5.01
CA ILE A 134 -5.79 -2.83 -5.86
C ILE A 134 -5.34 -1.39 -6.13
N LEU A 135 -5.32 -0.98 -7.39
CA LEU A 135 -4.94 0.38 -7.80
C LEU A 135 -6.19 1.19 -8.11
N ALA A 136 -6.28 2.41 -7.59
CA ALA A 136 -7.43 3.30 -7.81
C ALA A 136 -7.40 4.02 -9.16
N ALA A 137 -6.23 4.09 -9.81
CA ALA A 137 -6.03 4.83 -11.04
C ALA A 137 -6.74 4.18 -12.23
N ASP A 138 -7.23 5.03 -13.13
CA ASP A 138 -7.72 4.59 -14.42
C ASP A 138 -6.58 4.01 -15.27
N MET A 139 -6.91 2.99 -16.07
CA MET A 139 -5.93 2.31 -16.93
C MET A 139 -5.18 3.27 -17.85
N GLU A 140 -5.88 4.24 -18.44
CA GLU A 140 -5.29 5.24 -19.32
C GLU A 140 -4.20 6.06 -18.62
N ASP A 141 -4.42 6.44 -17.36
CA ASP A 141 -3.46 7.23 -16.60
C ASP A 141 -2.24 6.40 -16.21
N MET A 142 -2.45 5.13 -15.83
CA MET A 142 -1.36 4.20 -15.56
C MET A 142 -0.49 3.95 -16.79
N LEU A 143 -1.10 3.83 -17.98
CA LEU A 143 -0.39 3.65 -19.24
C LEU A 143 0.40 4.89 -19.67
N LYS A 144 -0.08 6.10 -19.32
CA LYS A 144 0.57 7.39 -19.62
C LYS A 144 1.59 7.82 -18.57
N CYS A 145 1.58 7.21 -17.38
CA CYS A 145 2.49 7.56 -16.30
C CYS A 145 3.96 7.40 -16.73
N PRO A 146 4.82 8.43 -16.57
CA PRO A 146 6.27 8.29 -16.82
C PRO A 146 6.90 7.16 -16.00
N GLY A 147 6.37 6.92 -14.80
CA GLY A 147 6.73 5.82 -13.91
C GLY A 147 5.99 4.52 -14.17
N ARG A 148 5.36 4.31 -15.34
CA ARG A 148 4.58 3.10 -15.68
C ARG A 148 5.27 1.79 -15.31
N ARG A 149 6.59 1.71 -15.55
CA ARG A 149 7.39 0.52 -15.20
C ARG A 149 7.26 0.14 -13.73
N PHE A 150 7.24 1.13 -12.83
CA PHE A 150 7.05 0.90 -11.41
C PHE A 150 5.65 0.33 -11.10
N ILE A 151 4.64 0.64 -11.90
CA ILE A 151 3.28 0.10 -11.73
C ILE A 151 3.22 -1.35 -12.22
N GLU A 152 3.86 -1.65 -13.37
CA GLU A 152 3.83 -2.98 -13.98
C GLU A 152 4.71 -4.01 -13.23
N GLU A 153 5.78 -3.56 -12.59
CA GLU A 153 6.77 -4.44 -11.96
C GLU A 153 6.64 -4.55 -10.43
N VAL A 154 5.65 -3.90 -9.81
CA VAL A 154 5.50 -3.89 -8.34
C VAL A 154 5.24 -5.31 -7.78
N PRO A 155 6.10 -5.82 -6.89
CA PRO A 155 5.81 -7.04 -6.14
C PRO A 155 4.71 -6.83 -5.09
N VAL A 156 3.87 -7.84 -4.89
CA VAL A 156 2.85 -7.87 -3.82
C VAL A 156 3.30 -8.64 -2.57
N VAL A 157 4.43 -9.34 -2.67
CA VAL A 157 5.09 -10.06 -1.58
C VAL A 157 6.59 -9.75 -1.59
N TRP A 158 7.18 -9.70 -0.40
CA TRP A 158 8.52 -9.19 -0.16
C TRP A 158 9.31 -10.19 0.67
N ASP A 159 10.60 -10.33 0.36
CA ASP A 159 11.48 -11.26 1.08
C ASP A 159 12.06 -10.58 2.32
N GLU A 160 12.39 -9.28 2.22
CA GLU A 160 12.90 -8.47 3.32
C GLU A 160 12.23 -7.08 3.32
N ASN A 161 12.04 -6.51 4.51
CA ASN A 161 11.59 -5.13 4.72
C ASN A 161 12.58 -4.44 5.66
N TYR A 162 13.05 -3.25 5.28
CA TYR A 162 14.01 -2.46 6.04
C TYR A 162 13.50 -1.03 6.20
N VAL A 163 13.23 -0.62 7.43
CA VAL A 163 12.85 0.77 7.75
C VAL A 163 14.12 1.59 7.89
N LEU A 164 14.22 2.66 7.10
CA LEU A 164 15.39 3.53 7.14
C LEU A 164 15.40 4.37 8.44
N PRO A 165 16.58 4.57 9.08
CA PRO A 165 16.72 5.34 10.32
C PRO A 165 16.20 6.78 10.25
N GLU A 166 16.17 7.37 9.05
CA GLU A 166 15.67 8.72 8.81
C GLU A 166 14.13 8.81 8.94
N SER A 167 13.44 7.66 8.98
CA SER A 167 12.00 7.62 9.15
C SER A 167 11.57 8.22 10.49
N LYS A 168 10.53 9.05 10.45
CA LYS A 168 9.90 9.66 11.61
C LYS A 168 8.38 9.73 11.39
N ILE A 169 7.63 9.07 12.27
CA ILE A 169 6.16 8.98 12.20
C ILE A 169 5.53 10.36 11.97
N GLY A 170 4.67 10.47 10.96
CA GLY A 170 3.99 11.71 10.57
C GLY A 170 4.85 12.75 9.86
N ASN A 171 6.14 12.46 9.63
CA ASN A 171 7.08 13.39 9.00
C ASN A 171 7.78 12.80 7.77
N LEU A 172 8.36 11.61 7.88
CA LEU A 172 9.02 10.92 6.77
C LEU A 172 8.82 9.42 6.95
N ALA A 173 8.34 8.74 5.92
CA ALA A 173 8.36 7.28 5.86
C ALA A 173 9.29 6.86 4.74
N ALA A 174 10.40 6.22 5.07
CA ALA A 174 11.35 5.68 4.11
C ALA A 174 11.55 4.18 4.40
N ILE A 175 11.09 3.33 3.48
CA ILE A 175 11.14 1.88 3.66
C ILE A 175 11.69 1.24 2.40
N ALA A 176 12.78 0.49 2.57
CA ALA A 176 13.34 -0.37 1.56
C ALA A 176 12.76 -1.78 1.65
N ARG A 177 12.53 -2.43 0.51
CA ARG A 177 12.04 -3.80 0.41
C ARG A 177 12.81 -4.57 -0.64
N LYS A 178 13.00 -5.85 -0.39
CA LYS A 178 13.73 -6.75 -1.29
C LYS A 178 12.79 -7.77 -1.91
N LYS A 179 12.94 -8.00 -3.21
CA LYS A 179 12.37 -9.15 -3.90
C LYS A 179 13.42 -9.78 -4.82
N GLY A 180 13.83 -11.02 -4.51
CA GLY A 180 14.98 -11.65 -5.14
C GLY A 180 16.22 -10.78 -4.98
N ASP A 181 16.84 -10.40 -6.10
CA ASP A 181 18.04 -9.56 -6.12
C ASP A 181 17.74 -8.05 -6.28
N ILE A 182 16.46 -7.65 -6.30
CA ILE A 182 16.04 -6.28 -6.54
C ILE A 182 15.62 -5.63 -5.22
N TRP A 183 16.18 -4.44 -4.97
CA TRP A 183 15.79 -3.57 -3.87
C TRP A 183 14.92 -2.42 -4.37
N TYR A 184 13.87 -2.12 -3.62
CA TYR A 184 12.90 -1.08 -3.89
C TYR A 184 12.86 -0.15 -2.69
N LEU A 185 13.14 1.14 -2.89
CA LEU A 185 13.07 2.16 -1.84
C LEU A 185 11.86 3.06 -2.11
N SER A 186 10.91 3.06 -1.17
CA SER A 186 9.77 3.98 -1.20
C SER A 186 9.92 5.03 -0.11
N VAL A 187 9.67 6.29 -0.49
CA VAL A 187 9.81 7.45 0.37
C VAL A 187 8.56 8.29 0.26
N LEU A 188 7.88 8.50 1.39
CA LEU A 188 6.76 9.43 1.50
C LEU A 188 7.13 10.56 2.44
N ASN A 189 6.86 11.78 2.01
CA ASN A 189 7.05 12.96 2.83
C ASN A 189 5.73 13.35 3.53
N GLY A 190 5.85 13.90 4.74
CA GLY A 190 4.75 14.54 5.47
C GLY A 190 4.43 15.91 4.89
N GLU A 191 3.82 16.77 5.70
CA GLU A 191 3.24 18.03 5.22
C GLU A 191 4.28 19.09 4.78
N GLN A 192 5.52 18.98 5.27
CA GLN A 192 6.58 19.94 4.96
C GLN A 192 7.51 19.43 3.86
N GLU A 193 7.68 20.21 2.79
CA GLU A 193 8.70 19.94 1.76
C GLU A 193 10.10 19.82 2.38
N LYS A 194 10.90 18.87 1.88
CA LYS A 194 12.24 18.62 2.39
C LYS A 194 13.14 17.99 1.35
N SER A 195 14.42 18.32 1.45
CA SER A 195 15.51 17.51 0.91
C SER A 195 15.93 16.49 1.95
N VAL A 196 16.06 15.23 1.54
CA VAL A 196 16.50 14.14 2.42
C VAL A 196 17.76 13.50 1.87
N SER A 197 18.70 13.23 2.77
CA SER A 197 19.80 12.31 2.51
C SER A 197 19.42 10.98 3.14
N LEU A 198 19.42 9.90 2.36
CA LEU A 198 18.98 8.58 2.81
C LEU A 198 20.16 7.62 2.84
N ASN A 199 20.34 6.97 3.98
CA ASN A 199 21.35 5.94 4.14
C ASN A 199 20.96 4.66 3.39
N LEU A 200 21.85 4.18 2.52
CA LEU A 200 21.65 2.98 1.69
C LEU A 200 22.33 1.73 2.24
N ASN A 201 22.75 1.71 3.51
CA ASN A 201 23.45 0.58 4.15
C ASN A 201 22.64 -0.73 4.22
N PHE A 202 21.37 -0.74 3.81
CA PHE A 202 20.61 -1.97 3.60
C PHE A 202 21.04 -2.72 2.34
N LEU A 203 21.70 -2.03 1.40
CA LEU A 203 22.28 -2.65 0.21
C LEU A 203 23.61 -3.34 0.59
N PRO A 204 23.77 -4.64 0.25
CA PRO A 204 25.09 -5.27 0.29
C PRO A 204 26.13 -4.48 -0.51
N GLU A 205 27.43 -4.67 -0.21
CA GLU A 205 28.50 -4.02 -0.96
C GLU A 205 28.40 -4.40 -2.45
N GLY A 206 28.44 -3.39 -3.33
CA GLY A 206 28.30 -3.64 -4.76
C GLY A 206 28.00 -2.41 -5.59
N LYS A 207 27.86 -2.62 -6.90
CA LYS A 207 27.40 -1.60 -7.85
C LYS A 207 25.97 -1.91 -8.27
N TYR A 208 25.10 -0.90 -8.18
CA TYR A 208 23.69 -1.03 -8.49
C TYR A 208 23.29 -0.03 -9.57
N LYS A 209 22.40 -0.46 -10.47
CA LYS A 209 21.66 0.44 -11.36
C LYS A 209 20.39 0.87 -10.64
N MET A 210 20.31 2.13 -10.27
CA MET A 210 19.14 2.73 -9.64
C MET A 210 18.29 3.41 -10.70
N VAL A 211 17.02 3.04 -10.78
CA VAL A 211 15.99 3.80 -11.49
C VAL A 211 15.17 4.53 -10.44
N ILE A 212 14.99 5.84 -10.59
CA ILE A 212 14.33 6.68 -9.59
C ILE A 212 13.20 7.48 -10.24
N ALA A 213 12.06 7.54 -9.56
CA ALA A 213 10.99 8.51 -9.83
C ALA A 213 11.00 9.58 -8.73
N TYR A 214 10.93 10.86 -9.09
CA TYR A 214 10.93 11.96 -8.14
C TYR A 214 10.05 13.12 -8.59
N ASP A 215 9.70 14.00 -7.65
CA ASP A 215 8.78 15.10 -7.88
C ASP A 215 9.35 16.18 -8.80
N LYS A 216 8.50 16.68 -9.71
CA LYS A 216 8.60 18.03 -10.26
C LYS A 216 7.28 18.76 -10.04
N GLY A 217 7.20 19.48 -8.93
CA GLY A 217 5.94 20.02 -8.45
C GLY A 217 4.93 18.90 -8.14
N ARG A 218 3.64 19.25 -8.12
CA ARG A 218 2.60 18.33 -7.64
C ARG A 218 2.24 17.21 -8.63
N LYS A 219 2.16 17.52 -9.93
CA LYS A 219 1.49 16.67 -10.94
C LYS A 219 2.43 16.10 -12.01
N GLU A 220 3.74 16.27 -11.87
CA GLU A 220 4.71 15.78 -12.82
C GLU A 220 5.69 14.84 -12.13
N ILE A 221 5.88 13.65 -12.71
CA ILE A 221 6.84 12.63 -12.26
C ILE A 221 8.04 12.71 -13.20
N LEU A 222 9.22 12.95 -12.64
CA LEU A 222 10.47 12.82 -13.35
C LEU A 222 11.10 11.46 -13.11
N MET A 223 11.81 10.96 -14.12
CA MET A 223 12.49 9.69 -14.11
C MET A 223 13.98 9.90 -14.37
N ASP A 224 14.83 9.20 -13.64
CA ASP A 224 16.27 9.22 -13.85
C ASP A 224 16.85 7.82 -13.62
N THR A 225 18.04 7.57 -14.15
CA THR A 225 18.76 6.30 -14.01
C THR A 225 20.22 6.60 -13.71
N LYS A 226 20.71 6.06 -12.59
CA LYS A 226 22.07 6.28 -12.10
C LYS A 226 22.74 4.97 -11.72
N THR A 227 24.06 4.95 -11.76
CA THR A 227 24.83 3.89 -11.10
C THR A 227 25.22 4.39 -9.71
N ILE A 228 24.94 3.59 -8.69
CA ILE A 228 25.34 3.86 -7.31
C ILE A 228 26.26 2.74 -6.82
N LYS A 229 27.11 3.05 -5.84
CA LYS A 229 27.93 2.07 -5.13
C LYS A 229 27.49 2.03 -3.67
N SER A 230 27.15 0.84 -3.17
CA SER A 230 27.05 0.61 -1.72
C SER A 230 28.43 0.21 -1.21
N LEU A 231 28.86 0.82 -0.11
CA LEU A 231 30.17 0.63 0.52
C LEU A 231 30.01 -0.12 1.84
#